data_AF-A0A2M8D4K1-F1
#
_entry.id   AF-A0A2M8D4K1-F1
#
_cell.length_a   1.000
_cell.length_b   1.000
_cell.length_c   1.000
_cell.angle_alpha   90.00
_cell.angle_beta   90.00
_cell.angle_gamma   90.00
#
_symmetry.space_group_name_H-M   'P 1'
#
loop_
_entity.id
_entity.type
_entity.pdbx_description
1 polymer ?
#
loop_
_entity_poly.entity_id
_entity_poly.type
_entity_poly.pdbx_seq_one_letter_code
_entity_poly.pdbx_strand_id
1 'polypeptide(L)' 'MKIQVVSELDRNWIRSLLCERWGSPEIMGFQLAAIYRGTIDKSRELKPEIPATGNDGLPIRDEIELEIRAD' A
#
# COMPACT_ATOMS: atom_id res chain seq x y z
N MET A 1 2.74 -11.65 11.29
CA MET A 1 1.98 -10.54 10.64
C MET A 1 2.27 -9.28 11.44
N LYS A 2 2.96 -8.29 10.85
CA LYS A 2 3.29 -7.03 11.52
C LYS A 2 2.53 -5.92 10.81
N ILE A 3 1.67 -5.23 11.56
CA ILE A 3 0.90 -4.08 11.08
C ILE A 3 1.68 -2.84 11.48
N GLN A 4 1.88 -1.92 10.54
CA GLN A 4 2.39 -0.59 10.83
C GLN A 4 1.28 0.41 10.52
N VAL A 5 0.69 0.96 11.59
CA VAL A 5 -0.22 2.10 11.48
C VAL A 5 0.61 3.29 11.03
N VAL A 6 0.14 3.98 9.99
CA VAL A 6 0.83 5.15 9.46
C VAL A 6 0.67 6.30 10.44
N SER A 7 1.77 6.70 11.08
CA SER A 7 1.79 7.84 12.00
C SER A 7 1.90 9.17 11.23
N GLU A 8 1.70 10.30 11.90
CA GLU A 8 1.93 11.63 11.27
C GLU A 8 3.38 11.82 10.77
N LEU A 9 4.36 11.22 11.45
CA LEU A 9 5.77 11.29 11.05
C LEU A 9 6.02 10.50 9.76
N ASP A 10 5.24 9.45 9.51
CA ASP A 10 5.32 8.66 8.29
C ASP A 10 4.71 9.38 7.08
N ARG A 11 3.72 10.26 7.30
CA ARG A 11 2.95 10.89 6.22
C ARG A 11 3.83 11.66 5.24
N ASN A 12 4.89 12.31 5.71
CA ASN A 12 5.74 13.14 4.84
C ASN A 12 6.55 12.31 3.85
N TRP A 13 7.21 11.24 4.31
CA TRP A 13 7.98 10.38 3.41
C TRP A 13 7.06 9.61 2.46
N ILE A 14 5.90 9.17 2.95
CA ILE A 14 4.89 8.48 2.14
C ILE A 14 4.37 9.42 1.06
N ARG A 15 3.96 10.66 1.40
CA ARG A 15 3.54 11.64 0.38
C ARG A 15 4.64 11.86 -0.66
N SER A 16 5.90 11.97 -0.25
CA SER A 16 7.01 12.11 -1.20
C SER A 16 7.13 10.92 -2.15
N LEU A 17 7.03 9.69 -1.62
CA LEU A 17 7.07 8.47 -2.44
C LEU A 17 5.89 8.39 -3.41
N LEU A 18 4.68 8.71 -2.94
CA LEU A 18 3.46 8.72 -3.77
C LEU A 18 3.57 9.77 -4.89
N CYS A 19 4.08 10.96 -4.59
CA CYS A 19 4.34 11.97 -5.62
C CYS A 19 5.39 11.50 -6.63
N GLU A 20 6.50 10.91 -6.18
CA GLU A 20 7.57 10.42 -7.07
C GLU A 20 7.07 9.32 -8.01
N ARG A 21 6.28 8.37 -7.49
CA ARG A 21 5.88 7.16 -8.23
C ARG A 21 4.53 7.28 -8.95
N TRP A 22 3.64 8.12 -8.46
CA TRP A 22 2.26 8.26 -8.94
C TRP A 22 1.84 9.71 -9.25
N GLY A 23 2.75 10.69 -9.13
CA GLY A 23 2.51 12.08 -9.50
C GLY A 23 1.63 12.88 -8.51
N SER A 24 0.94 12.22 -7.59
CA SER A 24 0.08 12.82 -6.57
C SER A 24 0.02 11.95 -5.31
N PRO A 25 -0.06 12.55 -4.10
CA PRO A 25 -0.32 11.81 -2.87
C PRO A 25 -1.81 11.49 -2.68
N GLU A 26 -2.69 12.14 -3.43
CA GLU A 26 -4.11 11.82 -3.52
C GLU A 26 -4.31 10.89 -4.69
N ILE A 27 -4.38 9.60 -4.37
CA ILE A 27 -4.80 8.59 -5.34
C ILE A 27 -6.31 8.70 -5.39
N MET A 28 -6.89 9.43 -6.35
CA MET A 28 -8.35 9.44 -6.63
C MET A 28 -9.26 9.64 -5.39
N GLY A 29 -8.88 10.46 -4.41
CA GLY A 29 -9.66 10.71 -3.18
C GLY A 29 -9.40 9.74 -2.01
N PHE A 30 -8.46 8.82 -2.16
CA PHE A 30 -8.06 7.86 -1.13
C PHE A 30 -6.87 8.38 -0.29
N GLN A 31 -6.87 8.07 1.01
CA GLN A 31 -5.78 8.30 1.95
C GLN A 31 -5.19 6.98 2.46
N LEU A 32 -3.88 6.92 2.64
CA LEU A 32 -3.23 5.75 3.22
C LEU A 32 -3.53 5.63 4.73
N ALA A 33 -4.07 4.47 5.13
CA ALA A 33 -4.43 4.16 6.51
C ALA A 33 -3.41 3.25 7.19
N ALA A 34 -3.00 2.15 6.53
CA ALA A 34 -2.11 1.15 7.12
C ALA A 34 -1.28 0.39 6.09
N ILE A 35 -0.17 -0.20 6.56
CA ILE A 35 0.64 -1.16 5.81
C ILE A 35 0.69 -2.48 6.56
N TYR A 36 0.37 -3.56 5.86
CA TYR A 36 0.38 -4.93 6.37
C TYR A 36 1.55 -5.69 5.75
N ARG A 37 2.58 -5.94 6.54
CA ARG A 37 3.82 -6.57 6.03
C ARG A 37 3.71 -8.09 5.96
N GLY A 38 4.06 -8.65 4.80
CA GLY A 38 4.08 -10.08 4.53
C GLY A 38 2.69 -10.74 4.57
N THR A 39 1.63 -9.99 4.28
CA THR A 39 0.26 -10.54 4.30
C THR A 39 -0.20 -11.11 2.98
N ILE A 40 0.46 -10.75 1.87
CA ILE A 40 -0.03 -11.14 0.55
C ILE A 40 -0.02 -12.66 0.34
N ASP A 41 0.86 -13.40 1.02
CA ASP A 41 0.92 -14.86 0.91
C ASP A 41 -0.39 -15.51 1.38
N LYS A 42 -1.04 -14.93 2.41
CA LYS A 42 -2.37 -15.36 2.84
C LYS A 42 -3.44 -14.98 1.83
N SER A 43 -3.34 -13.79 1.23
CA SER A 43 -4.26 -13.37 0.18
C SER A 43 -4.15 -14.24 -1.06
N ARG A 44 -2.97 -14.78 -1.38
CA ARG A 44 -2.78 -15.77 -2.45
C ARG A 44 -3.47 -17.10 -2.19
N GLU A 45 -3.70 -17.48 -0.93
CA GLU A 45 -4.51 -18.68 -0.62
C GLU A 45 -5.96 -18.50 -1.11
N LEU A 46 -6.49 -17.28 -1.05
CA LEU A 46 -7.84 -16.93 -1.52
C LEU A 46 -7.88 -16.49 -2.99
N LYS A 47 -6.82 -15.83 -3.46
CA LYS A 47 -6.68 -15.27 -4.81
C LYS A 47 -5.33 -15.70 -5.41
N PRO A 48 -5.22 -16.97 -5.87
CA PRO A 48 -3.97 -17.50 -6.43
C PRO A 48 -3.48 -16.73 -7.66
N GLU A 49 -4.35 -15.98 -8.33
CA GLU A 49 -4.03 -15.12 -9.45
C GLU A 49 -3.15 -13.91 -9.11
N ILE A 50 -2.95 -13.58 -7.82
CA ILE A 50 -2.06 -12.49 -7.41
C ILE A 50 -0.59 -12.91 -7.73
N PRO A 51 0.08 -12.23 -8.68
CA PRO A 51 1.41 -12.64 -9.11
C PRO A 51 2.46 -12.46 -8.00
N ALA A 52 3.56 -13.21 -8.09
CA ALA A 52 4.70 -13.09 -7.17
C ALA A 52 5.39 -11.72 -7.28
N THR A 53 5.36 -11.14 -8.48
CA THR A 53 6.05 -9.89 -8.84
C THR A 53 5.13 -8.96 -9.61
N GLY A 54 5.35 -7.65 -9.46
CA GLY A 54 4.70 -6.61 -10.25
C GLY A 54 5.33 -6.43 -11.64
N ASN A 55 4.81 -5.47 -12.40
CA ASN A 55 5.24 -5.20 -13.78
C ASN A 55 6.69 -4.73 -13.91
N ASP A 56 7.26 -4.20 -12.83
CA ASP A 56 8.66 -3.76 -12.71
C ASP A 56 9.59 -4.86 -12.18
N GLY A 57 9.07 -6.09 -11.99
CA GLY A 57 9.80 -7.21 -11.42
C GLY A 57 9.98 -7.13 -9.89
N LEU A 58 9.39 -6.13 -9.22
CA LEU A 58 9.47 -6.03 -7.77
C LEU A 58 8.52 -7.05 -7.11
N PRO A 59 8.94 -7.67 -5.99
CA PRO A 59 8.14 -8.67 -5.33
C PRO A 59 6.91 -8.03 -4.67
N ILE A 60 5.73 -8.60 -4.93
CA ILE A 60 4.50 -8.24 -4.22
C ILE A 60 4.51 -9.05 -2.92
N ARG A 61 4.61 -8.36 -1.78
CA ARG A 61 4.78 -8.97 -0.45
C ARG A 61 3.84 -8.39 0.61
N ASP A 62 3.65 -7.09 0.55
CA ASP A 62 2.95 -6.30 1.56
C ASP A 62 1.64 -5.77 0.96
N GLU A 63 0.67 -5.49 1.82
CA GLU A 63 -0.59 -4.86 1.45
C GLU A 63 -0.67 -3.44 2.00
N ILE A 64 -1.25 -2.55 1.21
CA ILE A 64 -1.58 -1.17 1.62
C ILE A 64 -3.09 -1.06 1.79
N GLU A 65 -3.52 -0.42 2.86
CA GLU A 65 -4.93 -0.09 3.09
C GLU A 65 -5.16 1.39 2.85
N LEU A 66 -6.17 1.68 2.05
CA LEU A 66 -6.57 3.01 1.66
C LEU A 66 -8.00 3.27 2.15
N GLU A 67 -8.25 4.44 2.73
CA GLU A 67 -9.57 4.90 3.15
C GLU A 67 -10.03 6.10 2.31
N ILE A 68 -11.33 6.20 2.05
CA ILE A 68 -11.92 7.43 1.51
C ILE A 68 -12.38 8.26 2.69
N ARG A 69 -11.94 9.51 2.78
CA ARG A 69 -12.61 10.47 3.66
C ARG A 69 -13.90 10.91 2.95
N ALA A 70 -15.04 10.56 3.50
CA ALA A 70 -16.29 11.20 3.12
C ALA A 70 -16.45 12.45 4.00
N ASP A 71 -16.02 13.59 3.49
CA ASP A 71 -16.33 14.92 4.00
C ASP A 71 -17.72 15.41 3.55
#